data_AF-A0A429Z3Q7-F1
#
_entry.id   AF-A0A429Z3Q7-F1
#
_cell.length_a   1.000
_cell.length_b   1.000
_cell.length_c   1.000
_cell.angle_alpha   90.00
_cell.angle_beta   90.00
_cell.angle_gamma   90.00
#
_symmetry.space_group_name_H-M   'P 1'
#
loop_
_entity.id
_entity.type
_entity.pdbx_description
1 polymer ?
#
loop_
_entity_poly.entity_id
_entity_poly.type
_entity_poly.pdbx_seq_one_letter_code
_entity_poly.pdbx_strand_id
1 'polypeptide(L)'
;MTASTAPRPGRVRRAAAAFAIAAAAALTILPPTQASAQGADPQRIADHFAGVRTMTGEFVQFGPKGEQTGGKFFIERPGKIRFNYEEPSDFRVIADGQSVVINNGRLNTWDLYPLSKTPLKLLLDTRIDLSGNKVRSVRQDEDLTTIQLQDKSIFGDSTITMMFDPKSYELRQWTITDAKGKDTTVMIYNVQEGVAFDPSVFTIDYARITEASQGQGANRGK
;
A
#
# COMPACT_ATOMS: atom_id res chain seq x y z
N MET A 1 29.84 70.87 67.88
CA MET A 1 28.45 71.02 67.39
C MET A 1 28.49 71.76 66.06
N THR A 2 27.83 71.19 65.03
CA THR A 2 27.42 71.77 63.71
C THR A 2 28.54 72.29 62.78
N ALA A 3 28.60 72.09 61.46
CA ALA A 3 27.73 71.51 60.42
C ALA A 3 28.63 71.17 59.20
N SER A 4 28.47 70.03 58.53
CA SER A 4 27.81 69.86 57.21
C SER A 4 28.07 70.95 56.16
N THR A 5 28.65 70.59 55.01
CA THR A 5 28.13 70.83 53.63
C THR A 5 29.17 70.43 52.56
N ALA A 6 28.79 69.52 51.66
CA ALA A 6 29.51 69.18 50.42
C ALA A 6 29.16 70.16 49.28
N PRO A 7 29.91 70.20 48.16
CA PRO A 7 29.26 69.78 46.91
C PRO A 7 30.16 69.22 45.78
N ARG A 8 29.55 68.24 45.08
CA ARG A 8 29.41 68.05 43.62
C ARG A 8 30.58 67.64 42.69
N PRO A 9 30.25 66.92 41.58
CA PRO A 9 31.18 66.14 40.77
C PRO A 9 31.62 66.86 39.47
N GLY A 10 32.79 66.49 38.95
CA GLY A 10 33.30 66.90 37.64
C GLY A 10 33.76 65.70 36.82
N ARG A 11 33.14 65.49 35.66
CA ARG A 11 33.51 64.50 34.63
C ARG A 11 34.80 64.93 33.94
N VAL A 12 35.72 64.00 33.62
CA VAL A 12 36.40 63.97 32.31
C VAL A 12 36.81 62.54 31.94
N ARG A 13 36.59 62.19 30.67
CA ARG A 13 36.92 60.91 30.02
C ARG A 13 38.30 60.96 29.35
N ARG A 14 38.79 59.77 28.97
CA ARG A 14 39.85 59.42 27.97
C ARG A 14 41.25 59.24 28.59
N ALA A 15 42.07 58.26 28.22
CA ALA A 15 42.03 57.16 27.25
C ALA A 15 43.29 56.28 27.45
N ALA A 16 43.43 55.25 26.61
CA ALA A 16 44.61 54.42 26.30
C ALA A 16 44.81 53.21 27.26
N ALA A 17 44.54 51.98 26.82
CA ALA A 17 45.19 51.15 25.79
C ALA A 17 46.24 50.22 26.41
N ALA A 18 46.01 48.91 26.35
CA ALA A 18 47.06 47.91 26.25
C ALA A 18 46.48 46.57 25.76
N PHE A 19 47.16 46.03 24.75
CA PHE A 19 46.94 44.76 24.08
C PHE A 19 46.99 43.56 25.03
N ALA A 20 46.14 42.56 24.79
CA ALA A 20 46.50 41.15 25.00
C ALA A 20 45.73 40.28 24.00
N ILE A 21 46.48 39.71 23.06
CA ILE A 21 46.05 38.69 22.11
C ILE A 21 45.82 37.40 22.91
N ALA A 22 44.61 36.85 22.88
CA ALA A 22 44.36 35.46 23.25
C ALA A 22 43.59 34.81 22.10
N ALA A 23 44.27 33.91 21.40
CA ALA A 23 43.75 33.15 20.28
C ALA A 23 42.55 32.29 20.74
N ALA A 24 41.36 32.62 20.25
CA ALA A 24 40.19 31.78 20.40
C ALA A 24 40.31 30.60 19.41
N ALA A 25 40.64 29.41 19.93
CA ALA A 25 40.45 28.17 19.19
C ALA A 25 38.94 27.95 19.01
N ALA A 26 38.43 28.27 17.82
CA ALA A 26 37.06 27.97 17.43
C ALA A 26 36.93 26.46 17.20
N LEU A 27 36.47 25.73 18.23
CA LEU A 27 35.92 24.39 18.06
C LEU A 27 34.63 24.52 17.24
N THR A 28 34.71 24.23 15.95
CA THR A 28 33.53 24.09 15.09
C THR A 28 32.75 22.86 15.53
N ILE A 29 31.72 23.07 16.35
CA ILE A 29 30.71 22.06 16.64
C ILE A 29 29.89 21.90 15.36
N LEU A 30 30.27 20.93 14.52
CA LEU A 30 29.44 20.50 13.40
C LEU A 30 28.15 19.89 13.98
N PRO A 31 26.97 20.33 13.55
CA PRO A 31 25.74 19.67 13.96
C PRO A 31 25.76 18.22 13.47
N PRO A 32 25.25 17.25 14.24
CA PRO A 32 25.13 15.89 13.78
C PRO A 32 24.23 15.89 12.54
N THR A 33 24.81 15.59 11.38
CA THR A 33 24.03 15.21 10.21
C THR A 33 23.34 13.91 10.57
N GLN A 34 22.04 13.99 10.86
CA GLN A 34 21.19 12.83 10.95
C GLN A 34 21.24 12.16 9.57
N ALA A 35 22.03 11.10 9.45
CA ALA A 35 21.89 10.17 8.35
C ALA A 35 20.50 9.54 8.51
N SER A 36 19.52 10.06 7.77
CA SER A 36 18.31 9.29 7.52
C SER A 36 18.79 7.98 6.91
N ALA A 37 18.49 6.86 7.56
CA ALA A 37 18.62 5.56 6.94
C ALA A 37 17.88 5.66 5.60
N GLN A 38 18.62 5.62 4.49
CA GLN A 38 18.07 5.79 3.14
C GLN A 38 17.32 4.50 2.78
N GLY A 39 16.13 4.32 3.37
CA GLY A 39 15.14 3.41 2.84
C GLY A 39 14.79 3.82 1.41
N ALA A 40 14.53 2.85 0.54
CA ALA A 40 14.14 3.11 -0.84
C ALA A 40 12.91 4.04 -0.90
N ASP A 41 12.88 5.02 -1.81
CA ASP A 41 11.74 5.92 -1.98
C ASP A 41 10.43 5.10 -2.16
N PRO A 42 9.43 5.22 -1.25
CA PRO A 42 8.19 4.45 -1.33
C PRO A 42 7.46 4.60 -2.66
N GLN A 43 7.56 5.75 -3.32
CA GLN A 43 6.95 5.95 -4.63
C GLN A 43 7.62 5.06 -5.68
N ARG A 44 8.95 4.88 -5.62
CA ARG A 44 9.67 3.97 -6.54
C ARG A 44 9.26 2.52 -6.37
N ILE A 45 9.01 2.09 -5.13
CA ILE A 45 8.52 0.73 -4.85
C ILE A 45 7.13 0.53 -5.45
N ALA A 46 6.23 1.50 -5.22
CA ALA A 46 4.88 1.47 -5.76
C ALA A 46 4.87 1.52 -7.31
N ASP A 47 5.74 2.34 -7.91
CA ASP A 47 5.91 2.45 -9.35
C ASP A 47 6.46 1.15 -9.97
N HIS A 48 7.42 0.48 -9.30
CA HIS A 48 7.92 -0.82 -9.72
C HIS A 48 6.77 -1.84 -9.81
N PHE A 49 6.03 -2.02 -8.71
CA PHE A 49 4.92 -2.97 -8.67
C PHE A 49 3.82 -2.66 -9.70
N ALA A 50 3.45 -1.38 -9.85
CA ALA A 50 2.44 -0.98 -10.83
C ALA A 50 2.93 -1.11 -12.29
N GLY A 51 4.25 -1.08 -12.50
CA GLY A 51 4.90 -1.26 -13.80
C GLY A 51 4.96 -2.71 -14.29
N VAL A 52 4.85 -3.69 -13.39
CA VAL A 52 4.84 -5.13 -13.75
C VAL A 52 3.61 -5.42 -14.61
N ARG A 53 3.80 -5.69 -15.90
CA ARG A 53 2.68 -5.87 -16.85
C ARG A 53 1.98 -7.20 -16.64
N THR A 54 2.73 -8.28 -16.48
CA THR A 54 2.22 -9.63 -16.29
C THR A 54 2.96 -10.32 -15.16
N MET A 55 2.23 -11.06 -14.33
CA MET A 55 2.82 -11.89 -13.27
C MET A 55 1.95 -13.09 -12.94
N THR A 56 2.56 -14.18 -12.50
CA THR A 56 1.88 -15.38 -11.99
C THR A 56 2.67 -15.97 -10.83
N GLY A 57 2.01 -16.75 -9.98
CA GLY A 57 2.63 -17.45 -8.86
C GLY A 57 1.59 -18.18 -8.03
N GLU A 58 1.98 -18.58 -6.83
CA GLU A 58 1.05 -19.10 -5.83
C GLU A 58 0.64 -18.03 -4.82
N PHE A 59 -0.50 -18.26 -4.19
CA PHE A 59 -0.97 -17.45 -3.09
C PHE A 59 -1.50 -18.30 -1.94
N VAL A 60 -1.44 -17.72 -0.75
CA VAL A 60 -2.21 -18.15 0.43
C VAL A 60 -3.02 -16.97 0.92
N GLN A 61 -4.33 -17.17 1.07
CA GLN A 61 -5.26 -16.22 1.63
C GLN A 61 -5.68 -16.63 3.04
N PHE A 62 -5.62 -15.67 3.96
CA PHE A 62 -6.20 -15.76 5.29
C PHE A 62 -7.42 -14.86 5.35
N GLY A 63 -8.58 -15.45 5.64
CA GLY A 63 -9.81 -14.69 5.85
C GLY A 63 -9.99 -14.22 7.30
N PRO A 64 -11.05 -13.45 7.57
CA PRO A 64 -11.24 -12.75 8.85
C PRO A 64 -11.54 -13.67 10.03
N LYS A 65 -11.80 -14.97 9.79
CA LYS A 65 -11.97 -15.97 10.86
C LYS A 65 -10.75 -16.91 10.97
N GLY A 66 -9.65 -16.58 10.28
CA GLY A 66 -8.43 -17.39 10.24
C GLY A 66 -8.50 -18.56 9.26
N GLU A 67 -9.56 -18.66 8.45
CA GLU A 67 -9.64 -19.65 7.39
C GLU A 67 -8.52 -19.44 6.37
N GLN A 68 -7.84 -20.53 6.01
CA GLN A 68 -6.74 -20.52 5.06
C GLN A 68 -7.16 -21.20 3.77
N THR A 69 -6.95 -20.53 2.65
CA THR A 69 -7.12 -21.08 1.31
C THR A 69 -5.94 -20.69 0.45
N GLY A 70 -5.65 -21.43 -0.61
CA GLY A 70 -4.53 -21.11 -1.48
C GLY A 70 -4.79 -21.54 -2.91
N GLY A 71 -3.82 -21.28 -3.76
CA GLY A 71 -3.84 -21.72 -5.15
C GLY A 71 -2.94 -20.86 -6.02
N LYS A 72 -3.36 -20.65 -7.27
CA LYS A 72 -2.57 -19.93 -8.27
C LYS A 72 -3.24 -18.63 -8.69
N PHE A 73 -2.41 -17.61 -8.89
CA PHE A 73 -2.87 -16.33 -9.40
C PHE A 73 -2.20 -15.98 -10.73
N PHE A 74 -2.89 -15.15 -11.50
CA PHE A 74 -2.44 -14.60 -12.78
C PHE A 74 -2.86 -13.15 -12.82
N ILE A 75 -1.96 -12.24 -13.20
CA ILE A 75 -2.24 -10.82 -13.33
C ILE A 75 -1.76 -10.39 -14.72
N GLU A 76 -2.62 -9.67 -15.43
CA GLU A 76 -2.27 -8.92 -16.62
C GLU A 76 -2.84 -7.51 -16.48
N ARG A 77 -1.96 -6.54 -16.26
CA ARG A 77 -2.37 -5.14 -16.16
C ARG A 77 -2.75 -4.60 -17.55
N PRO A 78 -3.67 -3.63 -17.62
CA PRO A 78 -4.47 -3.11 -16.53
C PRO A 78 -5.65 -4.03 -16.21
N GLY A 79 -5.99 -4.13 -14.93
CA GLY A 79 -7.31 -4.59 -14.49
C GLY A 79 -7.63 -6.08 -14.65
N LYS A 80 -6.77 -6.91 -15.24
CA LYS A 80 -7.03 -8.36 -15.34
C LYS A 80 -6.34 -9.12 -14.22
N ILE A 81 -7.10 -9.99 -13.58
CA ILE A 81 -6.59 -10.91 -12.57
C ILE A 81 -7.38 -12.21 -12.64
N ARG A 82 -6.75 -13.31 -12.26
CA ARG A 82 -7.42 -14.58 -12.03
C ARG A 82 -6.85 -15.25 -10.81
N PHE A 83 -7.70 -15.66 -9.89
CA PHE A 83 -7.38 -16.57 -8.81
C PHE A 83 -8.09 -17.90 -9.06
N ASN A 84 -7.31 -18.97 -9.12
CA ASN A 84 -7.80 -20.33 -9.06
C ASN A 84 -7.49 -20.87 -7.68
N TYR A 85 -8.52 -21.07 -6.86
CA TYR A 85 -8.35 -21.68 -5.56
C TYR A 85 -8.20 -23.19 -5.73
N GLU A 86 -7.34 -23.79 -4.92
CA GLU A 86 -7.11 -25.23 -4.86
C GLU A 86 -8.06 -25.89 -3.85
N GLU A 87 -8.23 -27.20 -4.01
CA GLU A 87 -9.06 -28.00 -3.11
C GLU A 87 -8.66 -27.80 -1.63
N PRO A 88 -9.62 -27.80 -0.70
CA PRO A 88 -11.04 -28.04 -0.91
C PRO A 88 -11.79 -26.82 -1.48
N SER A 89 -11.17 -25.65 -1.59
CA SER A 89 -11.86 -24.47 -2.11
C SER A 89 -12.15 -24.64 -3.61
N ASP A 90 -13.43 -24.60 -4.01
CA ASP A 90 -13.83 -24.63 -5.43
C ASP A 90 -14.36 -23.26 -5.83
N PHE A 91 -13.50 -22.27 -5.59
CA PHE A 91 -13.74 -20.87 -5.93
C PHE A 91 -12.84 -20.43 -7.07
N ARG A 92 -13.37 -19.55 -7.91
CA ARG A 92 -12.59 -18.85 -8.94
C ARG A 92 -12.97 -17.38 -8.94
N VAL A 93 -11.96 -16.52 -8.98
CA VAL A 93 -12.14 -15.08 -9.14
C VAL A 93 -11.50 -14.68 -10.46
N ILE A 94 -12.24 -14.00 -11.33
CA ILE A 94 -11.71 -13.49 -12.61
C ILE A 94 -12.08 -12.02 -12.72
N ALA A 95 -11.12 -11.19 -13.07
CA ALA A 95 -11.36 -9.85 -13.58
C ALA A 95 -10.82 -9.75 -15.02
N ASP A 96 -11.61 -9.12 -15.89
CA ASP A 96 -11.30 -8.97 -17.32
C ASP A 96 -10.86 -7.54 -17.71
N GLY A 97 -10.70 -6.67 -16.71
CA GLY A 97 -10.41 -5.25 -16.87
C GLY A 97 -11.62 -4.34 -16.70
N GLN A 98 -12.84 -4.88 -16.73
CA GLN A 98 -14.08 -4.11 -16.52
C GLN A 98 -14.88 -4.62 -15.33
N SER A 99 -15.01 -5.94 -15.20
CA SER A 99 -15.79 -6.59 -14.16
C SER A 99 -14.93 -7.56 -13.37
N VAL A 100 -15.42 -7.95 -12.20
CA VAL A 100 -14.92 -9.06 -11.39
C VAL A 100 -16.08 -10.04 -11.22
N VAL A 101 -15.84 -11.31 -11.54
CA VAL A 101 -16.75 -12.40 -11.21
C VAL A 101 -16.14 -13.28 -10.13
N ILE A 102 -16.94 -13.63 -9.15
CA ILE A 102 -16.65 -14.66 -8.15
C ILE A 102 -17.56 -15.85 -8.47
N ASN A 103 -16.94 -16.96 -8.84
CA ASN A 103 -17.63 -18.22 -9.08
C ASN A 103 -17.40 -19.16 -7.90
N ASN A 104 -18.48 -19.69 -7.35
CA ASN A 104 -18.45 -20.79 -6.40
C ASN A 104 -18.93 -22.05 -7.14
N GLY A 105 -18.00 -22.93 -7.51
CA GLY A 105 -18.30 -24.15 -8.27
C GLY A 105 -19.17 -25.12 -7.47
N ARG A 106 -18.97 -25.22 -6.14
CA ARG A 106 -19.77 -26.11 -5.28
C ARG A 106 -21.25 -25.74 -5.25
N LEU A 107 -21.54 -24.45 -5.17
CA LEU A 107 -22.91 -23.94 -5.09
C LEU A 107 -23.47 -23.55 -6.47
N ASN A 108 -22.64 -23.60 -7.52
CA ASN A 108 -22.93 -23.09 -8.85
C ASN A 108 -23.51 -21.66 -8.81
N THR A 109 -22.89 -20.79 -8.01
CA THR A 109 -23.26 -19.36 -7.91
C THR A 109 -22.21 -18.49 -8.59
N TRP A 110 -22.67 -17.34 -9.06
CA TRP A 110 -21.88 -16.36 -9.81
C TRP A 110 -22.23 -14.97 -9.30
N ASP A 111 -21.26 -14.29 -8.69
CA ASP A 111 -21.42 -12.94 -8.18
C ASP A 111 -20.58 -11.99 -9.05
N LEU A 112 -21.23 -11.03 -9.71
CA LEU A 112 -20.61 -10.12 -10.68
C LEU A 112 -20.61 -8.68 -10.15
N TYR A 113 -19.45 -8.03 -10.18
CA TYR A 113 -19.26 -6.66 -9.72
C TYR A 113 -18.46 -5.84 -10.74
N PRO A 114 -18.71 -4.52 -10.89
CA PRO A 114 -17.81 -3.65 -11.64
C PRO A 114 -16.45 -3.58 -10.94
N LEU A 115 -15.34 -3.84 -11.66
CA LEU A 115 -13.98 -3.81 -11.11
C LEU A 115 -13.67 -2.46 -10.45
N SER A 116 -14.14 -1.38 -11.06
CA SER A 116 -13.95 -0.01 -10.58
C SER A 116 -14.52 0.27 -9.20
N LYS A 117 -15.40 -0.60 -8.71
CA LYS A 117 -16.02 -0.51 -7.39
C LYS A 117 -15.47 -1.53 -6.40
N THR A 118 -14.40 -2.25 -6.74
CA THR A 118 -13.76 -3.22 -5.86
C THR A 118 -12.37 -2.75 -5.42
N PRO A 119 -11.87 -3.18 -4.25
CA PRO A 119 -10.51 -2.85 -3.81
C PRO A 119 -9.41 -3.36 -4.75
N LEU A 120 -9.70 -4.38 -5.57
CA LEU A 120 -8.75 -4.93 -6.56
C LEU A 120 -8.30 -3.88 -7.59
N LYS A 121 -9.09 -2.83 -7.83
CA LYS A 121 -8.69 -1.74 -8.73
C LYS A 121 -7.34 -1.15 -8.34
N LEU A 122 -7.08 -0.93 -7.04
CA LEU A 122 -5.82 -0.33 -6.58
C LEU A 122 -4.61 -1.23 -6.84
N LEU A 123 -4.79 -2.55 -6.83
CA LEU A 123 -3.71 -3.51 -7.12
C LEU A 123 -3.41 -3.63 -8.62
N LEU A 124 -4.43 -3.43 -9.46
CA LEU A 124 -4.40 -3.72 -10.90
C LEU A 124 -4.28 -2.49 -11.79
N ASP A 125 -4.33 -1.29 -11.20
CA ASP A 125 -4.04 -0.04 -11.89
C ASP A 125 -2.55 0.03 -12.28
N THR A 126 -2.24 0.75 -13.36
CA THR A 126 -0.86 0.93 -13.87
C THR A 126 -0.10 2.03 -13.17
N ARG A 127 -0.67 2.62 -12.11
CA ARG A 127 -0.05 3.65 -11.29
C ARG A 127 -0.67 3.65 -9.90
N ILE A 128 0.19 3.76 -8.90
CA ILE A 128 -0.20 3.97 -7.50
C ILE A 128 0.38 5.31 -7.08
N ASP A 129 -0.48 6.31 -6.87
CA ASP A 129 -0.07 7.65 -6.48
C ASP A 129 -0.01 7.78 -4.95
N LEU A 130 1.20 7.92 -4.40
CA LEU A 130 1.42 8.11 -2.97
C LEU A 130 1.47 9.60 -2.56
N SER A 131 1.38 10.53 -3.51
CA SER A 131 1.33 11.97 -3.20
C SER A 131 -0.09 12.46 -2.87
N GLY A 132 -1.10 11.65 -3.20
CA GLY A 132 -2.51 11.98 -3.01
C GLY A 132 -3.05 11.70 -1.61
N ASN A 133 -4.27 12.18 -1.37
CA ASN A 133 -4.99 12.06 -0.09
C ASN A 133 -5.40 10.63 0.29
N LYS A 134 -5.05 9.63 -0.53
CA LYS A 134 -5.39 8.22 -0.28
C LYS A 134 -4.37 7.55 0.64
N VAL A 135 -3.15 8.08 0.77
CA VAL A 135 -2.15 7.48 1.65
C VAL A 135 -2.53 7.68 3.11
N ARG A 136 -2.64 6.58 3.85
CA ARG A 136 -2.88 6.58 5.29
C ARG A 136 -1.59 6.51 6.07
N SER A 137 -0.67 5.65 5.64
CA SER A 137 0.64 5.52 6.25
C SER A 137 1.64 4.88 5.30
N VAL A 138 2.92 5.19 5.51
CA VAL A 138 4.06 4.50 4.92
C VAL A 138 5.04 4.20 6.05
N ARG A 139 5.46 2.94 6.16
CA ARG A 139 6.47 2.50 7.13
C ARG A 139 7.59 1.79 6.39
N GLN A 140 8.83 2.14 6.73
CA GLN A 140 10.02 1.56 6.14
C GLN A 140 10.86 0.96 7.25
N ASP A 141 10.95 -0.36 7.27
CA ASP A 141 11.77 -1.14 8.16
C ASP A 141 12.88 -1.84 7.34
N GLU A 142 13.88 -2.42 7.99
CA GLU A 142 15.02 -3.06 7.32
C GLU A 142 14.58 -4.21 6.39
N ASP A 143 13.58 -4.97 6.81
CA ASP A 143 13.11 -6.17 6.10
C ASP A 143 11.90 -5.89 5.18
N LEU A 144 11.15 -4.82 5.42
CA LEU A 144 9.85 -4.58 4.79
C LEU A 144 9.53 -3.10 4.60
N THR A 145 8.98 -2.76 3.45
CA THR A 145 8.26 -1.48 3.26
C THR A 145 6.76 -1.73 3.23
N THR A 146 6.02 -1.08 4.13
CA THR A 146 4.56 -1.18 4.24
C THR A 146 3.90 0.11 3.75
N ILE A 147 2.97 0.00 2.81
CA ILE A 147 2.20 1.12 2.26
C ILE A 147 0.72 0.86 2.52
N GLN A 148 0.05 1.79 3.19
CA GLN A 148 -1.38 1.71 3.47
C GLN A 148 -2.14 2.81 2.74
N LEU A 149 -3.15 2.41 1.96
CA LEU A 149 -4.01 3.29 1.18
C LEU A 149 -5.47 3.14 1.62
N GLN A 150 -6.20 4.25 1.62
CA GLN A 150 -7.65 4.24 1.73
C GLN A 150 -8.27 3.88 0.37
N ASP A 151 -9.30 3.04 0.42
CA ASP A 151 -10.16 2.70 -0.70
C ASP A 151 -11.63 2.98 -0.37
N LYS A 152 -12.41 3.28 -1.41
CA LYS A 152 -13.87 3.38 -1.32
C LYS A 152 -14.47 2.46 -2.36
N SER A 153 -15.14 1.41 -1.90
CA SER A 153 -15.68 0.35 -2.73
C SER A 153 -17.20 0.21 -2.54
N ILE A 154 -17.86 -0.65 -3.32
CA ILE A 154 -19.26 -1.04 -3.05
C ILE A 154 -19.44 -1.76 -1.71
N PHE A 155 -18.35 -2.26 -1.13
CA PHE A 155 -18.35 -2.93 0.17
C PHE A 155 -18.17 -1.95 1.34
N GLY A 156 -18.11 -0.64 1.05
CA GLY A 156 -17.89 0.42 2.03
C GLY A 156 -16.48 1.00 1.98
N ASP A 157 -16.15 1.82 2.98
CA ASP A 157 -14.81 2.32 3.20
C ASP A 157 -13.90 1.17 3.64
N SER A 158 -12.77 1.00 2.97
CA SER A 158 -11.78 -0.03 3.28
C SER A 158 -10.37 0.54 3.24
N THR A 159 -9.42 -0.20 3.77
CA THR A 159 -7.99 0.07 3.55
C THR A 159 -7.36 -1.11 2.83
N ILE A 160 -6.36 -0.81 2.02
CA ILE A 160 -5.44 -1.80 1.48
C ILE A 160 -4.05 -1.51 2.05
N THR A 161 -3.45 -2.52 2.67
CA THR A 161 -2.10 -2.48 3.20
C THR A 161 -1.25 -3.43 2.36
N MET A 162 -0.22 -2.91 1.71
CA MET A 162 0.69 -3.69 0.87
C MET A 162 2.07 -3.73 1.50
N MET A 163 2.71 -4.89 1.45
CA MET A 163 4.03 -5.13 2.03
C MET A 163 5.00 -5.58 0.94
N PHE A 164 6.10 -4.84 0.83
CA PHE A 164 7.10 -5.01 -0.22
C PHE A 164 8.45 -5.35 0.38
N ASP A 165 9.21 -6.16 -0.35
CA ASP A 165 10.63 -6.34 -0.08
C ASP A 165 11.39 -5.05 -0.46
N PRO A 166 12.14 -4.41 0.46
CA PRO A 166 12.76 -3.11 0.22
C PRO A 166 13.97 -3.16 -0.71
N LYS A 167 14.49 -4.34 -1.06
CA LYS A 167 15.66 -4.51 -1.93
C LYS A 167 15.25 -4.80 -3.37
N SER A 168 14.28 -5.68 -3.55
CA SER A 168 13.77 -6.13 -4.85
C SER A 168 12.51 -5.37 -5.32
N TYR A 169 11.84 -4.66 -4.41
CA TYR A 169 10.56 -3.97 -4.64
C TYR A 169 9.40 -4.90 -5.00
N GLU A 170 9.57 -6.21 -4.80
CA GLU A 170 8.53 -7.21 -5.02
C GLU A 170 7.43 -7.10 -3.96
N LEU A 171 6.18 -7.19 -4.39
CA LEU A 171 5.04 -7.34 -3.47
C LEU A 171 5.09 -8.75 -2.84
N ARG A 172 5.00 -8.81 -1.51
CA ARG A 172 4.99 -10.07 -0.75
C ARG A 172 3.59 -10.41 -0.25
N GLN A 173 2.84 -9.38 0.13
CA GLN A 173 1.54 -9.52 0.77
C GLN A 173 0.70 -8.27 0.55
N TRP A 174 -0.62 -8.44 0.48
CA TRP A 174 -1.56 -7.36 0.75
C TRP A 174 -2.66 -7.80 1.70
N THR A 175 -3.20 -6.85 2.44
CA THR A 175 -4.33 -7.03 3.36
C THR A 175 -5.39 -6.00 3.03
N ILE A 176 -6.63 -6.47 2.84
CA ILE A 176 -7.82 -5.62 2.74
C ILE A 176 -8.52 -5.65 4.09
N THR A 177 -8.70 -4.48 4.69
CA THR A 177 -9.51 -4.30 5.90
C THR A 177 -10.83 -3.64 5.51
N ASP A 178 -11.96 -4.31 5.76
CA ASP A 178 -13.29 -3.78 5.46
C ASP A 178 -13.75 -2.70 6.47
N ALA A 179 -14.90 -2.08 6.20
CA ALA A 179 -15.49 -1.06 7.07
C ALA A 179 -15.81 -1.54 8.50
N LYS A 180 -15.83 -2.86 8.73
CA LYS A 180 -16.08 -3.51 10.02
C LYS A 180 -14.78 -3.91 10.71
N GLY A 181 -13.62 -3.58 10.14
CA GLY A 181 -12.31 -3.94 10.67
C GLY A 181 -11.95 -5.41 10.44
N LYS A 182 -12.57 -6.08 9.46
CA LYS A 182 -12.27 -7.47 9.13
C LYS A 182 -11.20 -7.54 8.07
N ASP A 183 -10.17 -8.32 8.34
CA ASP A 183 -9.02 -8.47 7.46
C ASP A 183 -9.16 -9.68 6.54
N THR A 184 -8.82 -9.47 5.27
CA THR A 184 -8.49 -10.54 4.32
C THR A 184 -7.09 -10.30 3.81
N THR A 185 -6.18 -11.22 4.12
CA THR A 185 -4.76 -11.12 3.77
C THR A 185 -4.45 -12.12 2.67
N VAL A 186 -3.69 -11.69 1.66
CA VAL A 186 -3.16 -12.56 0.61
C VAL A 186 -1.64 -12.42 0.58
N MET A 187 -0.95 -13.53 0.76
CA MET A 187 0.49 -13.66 0.58
C MET A 187 0.78 -14.31 -0.76
N ILE A 188 1.80 -13.84 -1.49
CA ILE A 188 2.21 -14.40 -2.78
C ILE A 188 3.66 -14.86 -2.77
N TYR A 189 3.95 -15.92 -3.50
CA TYR A 189 5.28 -16.52 -3.59
C TYR A 189 5.47 -17.25 -4.93
N ASN A 190 6.73 -17.61 -5.21
CA ASN A 190 7.17 -18.18 -6.49
C ASN A 190 6.69 -17.34 -7.70
N VAL A 191 6.81 -16.03 -7.56
CA VAL A 191 6.34 -15.08 -8.57
C VAL A 191 7.23 -15.13 -9.80
N GLN A 192 6.60 -15.18 -10.97
CA GLN A 192 7.24 -15.03 -12.28
C GLN A 192 6.59 -13.87 -13.01
N GLU A 193 7.41 -12.93 -13.46
CA GLU A 193 6.98 -11.74 -14.20
C GLU A 193 7.26 -11.86 -15.70
N GLY A 194 6.59 -11.05 -16.51
CA GLY A 194 6.83 -11.01 -17.97
C GLY A 194 6.31 -12.23 -18.73
N VAL A 195 5.40 -13.00 -18.11
CA VAL A 195 4.78 -14.19 -18.72
C VAL A 195 3.74 -13.76 -19.76
N ALA A 196 3.66 -14.51 -20.86
CA ALA A 196 2.60 -14.37 -21.85
C ALA A 196 1.39 -15.23 -21.48
N PHE A 197 0.20 -14.63 -21.50
CA PHE A 197 -1.06 -15.35 -21.27
C PHE A 197 -1.86 -15.44 -22.56
N ASP A 198 -2.58 -16.55 -22.73
CA ASP A 198 -3.64 -16.62 -23.72
C ASP A 198 -4.78 -15.65 -23.32
N PRO A 199 -5.40 -14.92 -24.26
CA PRO A 199 -6.50 -14.00 -23.94
C PRO A 199 -7.67 -14.66 -23.19
N SER A 200 -7.88 -15.97 -23.37
CA SER A 200 -8.93 -16.72 -22.69
C SER A 200 -8.72 -16.86 -21.18
N VAL A 201 -7.50 -16.66 -20.67
CA VAL A 201 -7.18 -16.80 -19.24
C VAL A 201 -8.07 -15.92 -18.37
N PHE A 202 -8.39 -14.72 -18.85
CA PHE A 202 -9.14 -13.70 -18.10
C PHE A 202 -10.57 -13.49 -18.62
N THR A 203 -11.06 -14.38 -19.49
CA THR A 203 -12.40 -14.21 -20.09
C THR A 203 -13.50 -14.54 -19.09
N ILE A 204 -14.51 -13.67 -19.02
CA ILE A 204 -15.75 -13.88 -18.28
C ILE A 204 -16.86 -14.25 -19.27
N ASP A 205 -17.54 -15.38 -19.03
CA ASP A 205 -18.70 -15.80 -19.80
C ASP A 205 -19.99 -15.17 -19.25
N TYR A 206 -20.28 -13.95 -19.71
CA TYR A 206 -21.44 -13.18 -19.27
C TYR A 206 -22.79 -13.83 -19.63
N ALA A 207 -22.86 -14.56 -20.74
CA ALA A 207 -24.08 -15.23 -21.16
C ALA A 207 -24.45 -16.32 -20.14
N ARG A 208 -23.49 -17.17 -19.79
CA ARG A 208 -23.66 -18.22 -18.78
C ARG A 208 -24.05 -17.68 -17.41
N ILE A 209 -23.46 -16.57 -16.98
CA ILE A 209 -23.79 -15.93 -15.69
C ILE A 209 -25.25 -15.45 -15.69
N THR A 210 -25.68 -14.83 -16.80
CA THR A 210 -27.04 -14.32 -16.94
C THR A 210 -28.06 -15.46 -16.89
N GLU A 211 -27.83 -16.54 -17.64
CA GLU A 211 -28.66 -17.73 -17.62
C GLU A 211 -28.76 -18.37 -16.22
N ALA A 212 -27.61 -18.53 -15.53
CA ALA A 212 -27.57 -19.10 -14.19
C ALA A 212 -28.37 -18.25 -13.17
N SER A 213 -28.32 -16.92 -13.31
CA SER A 213 -29.05 -15.98 -12.45
C SER A 213 -30.58 -16.07 -12.66
N GLN A 214 -31.03 -16.28 -13.90
CA GLN A 214 -32.46 -16.44 -14.24
C GLN A 214 -33.01 -17.78 -13.73
N GLY A 215 -32.22 -18.86 -13.83
CA GLY A 215 -32.60 -20.19 -13.32
C GLY A 215 -32.72 -20.23 -11.79
N GLN A 216 -31.89 -19.50 -11.05
CA GLN A 216 -31.99 -19.41 -9.59
C GLN A 216 -33.21 -18.60 -9.11
N GLY A 217 -33.63 -17.58 -9.85
CA GLY A 217 -34.84 -16.81 -9.55
C GLY A 217 -36.12 -17.63 -9.65
N ALA A 218 -36.19 -18.55 -10.63
CA ALA A 218 -37.34 -19.42 -10.83
C ALA A 218 -37.54 -20.48 -9.72
N ASN A 219 -36.48 -20.87 -9.02
CA ASN A 219 -36.52 -21.94 -8.01
C ASN A 219 -36.74 -21.44 -6.56
N ARG A 220 -36.70 -20.11 -6.32
CA ARG A 220 -36.99 -19.49 -5.02
C ARG A 220 -38.46 -19.06 -4.86
N GLY A 221 -39.27 -19.17 -5.91
CA GLY A 221 -40.67 -18.76 -5.93
C GLY A 221 -41.68 -19.91 -5.82
N LYS A 222 -41.25 -21.11 -5.39
CA LYS A 222 -42.12 -22.27 -5.15
C LYS A 222 -42.02 -22.74 -3.70
#